data_AF-A0AAW2RYK4-F1
#
_entry.id   AF-A0AAW2RYK4-F1
#
_cell.length_a   1.000
_cell.length_b   1.000
_cell.length_c   1.000
_cell.angle_alpha   90.00
_cell.angle_beta   90.00
_cell.angle_gamma   90.00
#
_symmetry.space_group_name_H-M   'P 1'
#
loop_
_entity.id
_entity.type
_entity.pdbx_description
1 polymer ?
#
loop_
_entity_poly.entity_id
_entity_poly.type
_entity_poly.pdbx_seq_one_letter_code
_entity_poly.pdbx_strand_id
1 'polypeptide(L)'
;MAQTGGRYPAPIAPTRTRIGWMGIGVMGGAMASRLISAGYSVSVYARTPSKATSLLSIGATLAASPAELASSSDVIFTMIGHPSDVRTLVLDTLLPSLSPNTVIIDHTSSHPALARQIYDSALERNCYSIDAPVSGGDLGARDGKLAIFAGGDAEVVEWLKPLFDILGKVNYMGSAGKGQSCKIANQIVVGGSLVGLSEGLVFAEKAGLDKDKFLEAVRGGAAGSHGDGIVWEEDDW
;
A
#
# COMPACT_ATOMS: atom_id res chain seq x y z
N MET A 1 18.02 35.62 15.29
CA MET A 1 18.58 34.27 15.12
C MET A 1 17.46 33.39 14.59
N ALA A 2 17.52 33.02 13.31
CA ALA A 2 16.51 32.20 12.66
C ALA A 2 16.48 30.82 13.32
N GLN A 3 15.30 30.40 13.80
CA GLN A 3 15.09 29.03 14.24
C GLN A 3 15.32 28.11 13.03
N THR A 4 16.22 27.14 13.16
CA THR A 4 16.38 26.02 12.24
C THR A 4 15.15 25.13 12.38
N GLY A 5 14.03 25.54 11.79
CA GLY A 5 12.84 24.70 11.66
C GLY A 5 13.20 23.51 10.78
N GLY A 6 13.15 22.30 11.34
CA GLY A 6 13.41 21.08 10.59
C GLY A 6 12.51 21.00 9.35
N ARG A 7 13.07 20.57 8.22
CA ARG A 7 12.38 20.43 6.92
C ARG A 7 11.23 19.42 6.94
N TYR A 8 11.11 18.64 8.02
CA TYR A 8 10.11 17.59 8.21
C TYR A 8 9.41 17.78 9.58
N PRO A 9 8.22 17.20 9.76
CA PRO A 9 7.56 17.11 11.05
C PRO A 9 8.41 16.46 12.15
N ALA A 10 7.78 16.31 13.31
CA ALA A 10 8.28 15.48 14.40
C ALA A 10 8.80 14.10 13.92
N PRO A 11 9.84 13.54 14.55
CA PRO A 11 10.27 12.17 14.28
C PRO A 11 9.10 11.18 14.35
N ILE A 12 9.07 10.24 13.41
CA ILE A 12 8.09 9.15 13.39
C ILE A 12 8.32 8.25 14.59
N ALA A 13 7.31 8.11 15.44
CA ALA A 13 7.38 7.27 16.64
C ALA A 13 5.99 6.78 17.08
N PRO A 14 5.91 5.57 17.68
CA PRO A 14 4.71 5.11 18.37
C PRO A 14 4.22 6.15 19.39
N THR A 15 2.92 6.13 19.69
CA THR A 15 2.21 7.05 20.61
C THR A 15 2.30 8.56 20.34
N ARG A 16 3.15 9.00 19.40
CA ARG A 16 3.28 10.41 18.98
C ARG A 16 2.72 10.65 17.58
N THR A 17 3.06 9.81 16.62
CA THR A 17 2.60 9.95 15.23
C THR A 17 1.16 9.46 15.12
N ARG A 18 0.24 10.36 14.77
CA ARG A 18 -1.17 10.06 14.55
C ARG A 18 -1.37 9.60 13.11
N ILE A 19 -1.87 8.38 12.96
CA ILE A 19 -2.06 7.76 11.66
C ILE A 19 -3.54 7.78 11.28
N GLY A 20 -3.83 8.29 10.09
CA GLY A 20 -5.11 8.10 9.43
C GLY A 20 -5.03 6.95 8.44
N TRP A 21 -6.05 6.10 8.38
CA TRP A 21 -6.14 5.02 7.41
C TRP A 21 -7.48 5.02 6.69
N MET A 22 -7.42 4.91 5.37
CA MET A 22 -8.59 4.87 4.51
C MET A 22 -8.50 3.71 3.53
N GLY A 23 -9.59 2.95 3.43
CA GLY A 23 -9.59 1.71 2.68
C GLY A 23 -9.17 0.55 3.58
N ILE A 24 -10.14 0.03 4.34
CA ILE A 24 -9.98 -1.05 5.31
C ILE A 24 -10.48 -2.39 4.77
N GLY A 25 -10.24 -2.66 3.48
CA GLY A 25 -10.48 -3.98 2.88
C GLY A 25 -9.48 -5.03 3.40
N VAL A 26 -9.40 -6.19 2.75
CA VAL A 26 -8.50 -7.29 3.18
C VAL A 26 -7.06 -6.81 3.38
N MET A 27 -6.48 -6.17 2.36
CA MET A 27 -5.12 -5.63 2.42
C MET A 27 -5.00 -4.51 3.45
N GLY A 28 -5.85 -3.49 3.35
CA GLY A 28 -5.71 -2.29 4.17
C GLY A 28 -6.00 -2.52 5.65
N GLY A 29 -6.95 -3.40 5.99
CA GLY A 29 -7.19 -3.81 7.36
C GLY A 29 -6.00 -4.58 7.96
N ALA A 30 -5.38 -5.49 7.20
CA ALA A 30 -4.19 -6.20 7.65
C ALA A 30 -2.99 -5.25 7.84
N MET A 31 -2.81 -4.27 6.98
CA MET A 31 -1.73 -3.28 7.12
C MET A 31 -1.97 -2.33 8.30
N ALA A 32 -3.20 -1.84 8.48
CA ALA A 32 -3.57 -0.98 9.60
C ALA A 32 -3.39 -1.70 10.95
N SER A 33 -3.77 -2.97 11.06
CA SER A 33 -3.62 -3.74 12.30
C SER A 33 -2.17 -3.89 12.74
N ARG A 34 -1.22 -3.94 11.80
CA ARG A 34 0.22 -3.97 12.11
C ARG A 34 0.71 -2.66 12.71
N LEU A 35 0.26 -1.53 12.19
CA LEU A 35 0.61 -0.22 12.75
C LEU A 35 0.03 -0.05 14.17
N ILE A 36 -1.20 -0.52 14.39
CA ILE A 36 -1.82 -0.56 15.73
C ILE A 36 -0.99 -1.44 16.67
N SER A 37 -0.62 -2.66 16.23
CA SER A 37 0.19 -3.60 17.02
C SER A 37 1.59 -3.07 17.33
N ALA A 38 2.13 -2.20 16.49
CA ALA A 38 3.39 -1.50 16.71
C ALA A 38 3.27 -0.29 17.66
N GLY A 39 2.07 -0.02 18.20
CA GLY A 39 1.84 1.03 19.20
C GLY A 39 1.51 2.41 18.63
N TYR A 40 1.17 2.52 17.35
CA TYR A 40 0.71 3.78 16.76
C TYR A 40 -0.78 4.02 17.05
N SER A 41 -1.14 5.29 17.25
CA SER A 41 -2.54 5.71 17.30
C SER A 41 -3.09 5.77 15.88
N VAL A 42 -4.02 4.87 15.56
CA VAL A 42 -4.61 4.75 14.22
C VAL A 42 -6.09 5.11 14.25
N SER A 43 -6.44 6.18 13.55
CA SER A 43 -7.81 6.50 13.16
C SER A 43 -8.11 5.88 11.80
N VAL A 44 -9.27 5.29 11.63
CA VAL A 44 -9.73 4.71 10.37
C VAL A 44 -10.96 5.42 9.87
N TYR A 45 -11.09 5.56 8.55
CA TYR A 45 -12.34 5.94 7.91
C TYR A 45 -12.86 4.78 7.05
N ALA A 46 -14.15 4.49 7.22
CA ALA A 46 -14.86 3.51 6.42
C ALA A 46 -16.22 4.08 6.01
N ARG A 47 -16.51 4.05 4.69
CA ARG A 47 -17.83 4.39 4.15
C ARG A 47 -18.96 3.56 4.78
N THR A 48 -18.65 2.32 5.15
CA THR A 48 -19.55 1.44 5.93
C THR A 48 -18.92 1.19 7.31
N PRO A 49 -19.33 1.92 8.36
CA PRO A 49 -18.72 1.85 9.69
C PRO A 49 -18.58 0.44 10.28
N SER A 50 -19.56 -0.44 10.04
CA SER A 50 -19.53 -1.82 10.54
C SER A 50 -18.34 -2.64 10.04
N LYS A 51 -17.72 -2.27 8.90
CA LYS A 51 -16.50 -2.92 8.40
C LYS A 51 -15.26 -2.62 9.25
N ALA A 52 -15.29 -1.57 10.07
CA ALA A 52 -14.17 -1.20 10.94
C ALA A 52 -14.12 -2.01 12.24
N THR A 53 -15.16 -2.80 12.56
CA THR A 53 -15.33 -3.49 13.85
C THR A 53 -14.08 -4.24 14.31
N SER A 54 -13.41 -4.98 13.42
CA SER A 54 -12.19 -5.75 13.75
C SER A 54 -10.99 -4.87 14.10
N LEU A 55 -10.87 -3.68 13.50
CA LEU A 55 -9.82 -2.72 13.82
C LEU A 55 -10.14 -1.97 15.12
N LEU A 56 -11.41 -1.64 15.35
CA LEU A 56 -11.86 -1.02 16.59
C LEU A 56 -11.62 -1.94 17.80
N SER A 57 -11.85 -3.26 17.65
CA SER A 57 -11.61 -4.22 18.73
C SER A 57 -10.14 -4.34 19.15
N ILE A 58 -9.21 -3.90 18.31
CA ILE A 58 -7.76 -3.93 18.61
C ILE A 58 -7.18 -2.54 18.90
N GLY A 59 -8.03 -1.50 19.01
CA GLY A 59 -7.61 -0.16 19.46
C GLY A 59 -7.59 0.93 18.39
N ALA A 60 -8.11 0.69 17.18
CA ALA A 60 -8.36 1.79 16.24
C ALA A 60 -9.48 2.71 16.72
N THR A 61 -9.47 3.95 16.26
CA THR A 61 -10.58 4.90 16.41
C THR A 61 -11.30 5.10 15.07
N LEU A 62 -12.63 5.23 15.07
CA LEU A 62 -13.38 5.52 13.84
C LEU A 62 -13.54 7.03 13.68
N ALA A 63 -13.05 7.59 12.56
CA ALA A 63 -13.36 8.96 12.16
C ALA A 63 -14.77 9.01 11.53
N ALA A 64 -15.57 10.02 11.89
CA ALA A 64 -16.93 10.21 11.35
C ALA A 64 -16.92 10.72 9.91
N SER A 65 -15.81 11.31 9.45
CA SER A 65 -15.65 11.77 8.06
C SER A 65 -14.19 11.74 7.59
N PRO A 66 -13.94 11.77 6.26
CA PRO A 66 -12.59 11.96 5.74
C PRO A 66 -11.92 13.26 6.19
N ALA A 67 -12.70 14.33 6.37
CA ALA A 67 -12.20 15.63 6.84
C ALA A 67 -11.73 15.57 8.31
N GLU A 68 -12.46 14.84 9.15
CA GLU A 68 -12.03 14.56 10.53
C GLU A 68 -10.78 13.69 10.56
N LEU A 69 -10.72 12.64 9.71
CA LEU A 69 -9.51 11.83 9.56
C LEU A 69 -8.30 12.69 9.17
N ALA A 70 -8.49 13.57 8.18
CA ALA A 70 -7.45 14.45 7.67
C ALA A 70 -6.90 15.42 8.73
N SER A 71 -7.79 16.10 9.45
CA SER A 71 -7.41 17.10 10.45
C SER A 71 -6.79 16.51 11.72
N SER A 72 -7.03 15.23 11.99
CA SER A 72 -6.51 14.52 13.17
C SER A 72 -5.24 13.69 12.91
N SER A 73 -4.71 13.69 11.68
CA SER A 73 -3.60 12.81 11.28
C SER A 73 -2.33 13.56 10.85
N ASP A 74 -1.18 13.00 11.20
CA ASP A 74 0.13 13.46 10.73
C ASP A 74 0.54 12.71 9.45
N VAL A 75 0.16 11.43 9.35
CA VAL A 75 0.38 10.56 8.18
C VAL A 75 -0.93 9.86 7.85
N ILE A 76 -1.34 9.91 6.58
CA ILE A 76 -2.58 9.30 6.10
C ILE A 76 -2.25 8.27 5.03
N PHE A 77 -2.70 7.04 5.25
CA PHE A 77 -2.59 5.95 4.28
C PHE A 77 -3.88 5.77 3.50
N THR A 78 -3.77 5.53 2.20
CA THR A 78 -4.89 5.11 1.34
C THR A 78 -4.62 3.72 0.73
N MET A 79 -5.61 2.83 0.81
CA MET A 79 -5.63 1.51 0.19
C MET A 79 -7.03 1.24 -0.38
N ILE A 80 -7.36 1.94 -1.46
CA ILE A 80 -8.72 2.02 -1.99
C ILE A 80 -8.90 1.01 -3.11
N GLY A 81 -10.03 0.30 -3.12
CA GLY A 81 -10.24 -0.80 -4.08
C GLY A 81 -10.36 -0.37 -5.55
N HIS A 82 -10.77 0.87 -5.82
CA HIS A 82 -10.98 1.35 -7.19
C HIS A 82 -10.19 2.64 -7.46
N PRO A 83 -9.39 2.73 -8.54
CA PRO A 83 -8.56 3.92 -8.83
C PRO A 83 -9.37 5.22 -9.01
N SER A 84 -10.59 5.15 -9.56
CA SER A 84 -11.45 6.34 -9.71
C SER A 84 -11.82 6.96 -8.37
N ASP A 85 -11.95 6.14 -7.33
CA ASP A 85 -12.30 6.60 -5.99
C ASP A 85 -11.11 7.33 -5.34
N VAL A 86 -9.86 6.98 -5.71
CA VAL A 86 -8.65 7.64 -5.20
C VAL A 86 -8.65 9.12 -5.54
N ARG A 87 -8.95 9.48 -6.79
CA ARG A 87 -8.90 10.88 -7.22
C ARG A 87 -9.84 11.74 -6.39
N THR A 88 -11.12 11.39 -6.36
CA THR A 88 -12.14 12.16 -5.64
C THR A 88 -11.86 12.20 -4.13
N LEU A 89 -11.46 11.06 -3.57
CA LEU A 89 -11.28 10.95 -2.13
C LEU A 89 -10.02 11.68 -1.66
N VAL A 90 -8.93 11.59 -2.41
CA VAL A 90 -7.68 12.28 -2.07
C VAL A 90 -7.75 13.76 -2.43
N LEU A 91 -8.05 14.11 -3.68
CA LEU A 91 -7.99 15.50 -4.16
C LEU A 91 -9.14 16.35 -3.63
N ASP A 92 -10.37 15.83 -3.65
CA ASP A 92 -11.56 16.62 -3.37
C ASP A 92 -11.97 16.52 -1.90
N THR A 93 -11.49 15.51 -1.15
CA THR A 93 -11.93 15.27 0.23
C THR A 93 -10.80 15.36 1.27
N LEU A 94 -9.67 14.68 1.08
CA LEU A 94 -8.56 14.70 2.05
C LEU A 94 -7.75 15.98 1.95
N LEU A 95 -7.22 16.32 0.76
CA LEU A 95 -6.36 17.48 0.54
C LEU A 95 -6.93 18.79 1.10
N PRO A 96 -8.23 19.11 0.93
CA PRO A 96 -8.83 20.32 1.49
C PRO A 96 -8.71 20.45 3.00
N SER A 97 -8.65 19.34 3.73
CA SER A 97 -8.72 19.28 5.19
C SER A 97 -7.40 18.90 5.86
N LEU A 98 -6.30 18.76 5.08
CA LEU A 98 -4.99 18.49 5.66
C LEU A 98 -4.46 19.68 6.45
N SER A 99 -3.77 19.37 7.53
CA SER A 99 -2.92 20.35 8.22
C SER A 99 -1.57 20.48 7.49
N PRO A 100 -0.90 21.63 7.55
CA PRO A 100 0.45 21.76 7.03
C PRO A 100 1.39 20.70 7.61
N ASN A 101 2.29 20.21 6.75
CA ASN A 101 3.23 19.13 6.99
C ASN A 101 2.63 17.72 7.18
N THR A 102 1.33 17.51 6.91
CA THR A 102 0.75 16.16 6.81
C THR A 102 1.28 15.43 5.57
N VAL A 103 1.44 14.11 5.67
CA VAL A 103 1.81 13.25 4.52
C VAL A 103 0.66 12.35 4.10
N ILE A 104 0.44 12.23 2.79
CA ILE A 104 -0.39 11.18 2.20
C ILE A 104 0.51 10.08 1.62
N ILE A 105 0.28 8.84 2.02
CA ILE A 105 0.92 7.64 1.47
C ILE A 105 -0.15 6.81 0.76
N ASP A 106 -0.10 6.77 -0.58
CA ASP A 106 -1.05 5.99 -1.37
C ASP A 106 -0.51 4.62 -1.73
N HIS A 107 -1.01 3.58 -1.06
CA HIS A 107 -0.73 2.18 -1.38
C HIS A 107 -1.64 1.61 -2.47
N THR A 108 -2.64 2.37 -2.93
CA THR A 108 -3.54 1.94 -4.00
C THR A 108 -2.76 1.73 -5.30
N SER A 109 -3.09 0.68 -6.06
CA SER A 109 -2.60 0.56 -7.43
C SER A 109 -3.40 1.52 -8.32
N SER A 110 -2.72 2.52 -8.89
CA SER A 110 -3.35 3.63 -9.61
C SER A 110 -2.49 4.11 -10.79
N HIS A 111 -2.86 5.23 -11.41
CA HIS A 111 -2.13 5.82 -12.54
C HIS A 111 -0.98 6.74 -12.09
N PRO A 112 0.21 6.65 -12.71
CA PRO A 112 1.33 7.55 -12.44
C PRO A 112 1.00 9.03 -12.60
N ALA A 113 0.10 9.37 -13.53
CA ALA A 113 -0.33 10.75 -13.74
C ALA A 113 -1.14 11.30 -12.55
N LEU A 114 -2.00 10.48 -11.96
CA LEU A 114 -2.76 10.87 -10.77
C LEU A 114 -1.83 11.04 -9.56
N ALA A 115 -0.85 10.16 -9.39
CA ALA A 115 0.15 10.30 -8.33
C ALA A 115 0.93 11.62 -8.41
N ARG A 116 1.34 12.03 -9.62
CA ARG A 116 1.97 13.34 -9.83
C ARG A 116 1.03 14.50 -9.51
N GLN A 117 -0.21 14.41 -9.94
CA GLN A 117 -1.21 15.43 -9.63
C GLN A 117 -1.44 15.58 -8.10
N ILE A 118 -1.57 14.47 -7.38
CA ILE A 118 -1.73 14.47 -5.92
C ILE A 118 -0.49 15.10 -5.26
N TYR A 119 0.70 14.75 -5.74
CA TYR A 119 1.96 15.33 -5.26
C TYR A 119 1.99 16.85 -5.43
N ASP A 120 1.72 17.36 -6.63
CA ASP A 120 1.73 18.80 -6.90
C ASP A 120 0.69 19.54 -6.02
N SER A 121 -0.54 19.00 -5.92
CA SER A 121 -1.59 19.58 -5.08
C SER A 121 -1.32 19.50 -3.58
N ALA A 122 -0.55 18.50 -3.11
CA ALA A 122 -0.11 18.43 -1.72
C ALA A 122 0.94 19.52 -1.43
N LEU A 123 1.89 19.73 -2.34
CA LEU A 123 2.93 20.76 -2.18
C LEU A 123 2.35 22.18 -2.11
N GLU A 124 1.34 22.49 -2.92
CA GLU A 124 0.61 23.77 -2.85
C GLU A 124 0.04 24.08 -1.46
N ARG A 125 -0.13 23.04 -0.62
CA ARG A 125 -0.69 23.12 0.73
C ARG A 125 0.38 22.93 1.82
N ASN A 126 1.67 22.98 1.48
CA ASN A 126 2.76 22.63 2.39
C ASN A 126 2.60 21.22 2.99
N CYS A 127 2.06 20.28 2.22
CA CYS A 127 1.92 18.88 2.58
C CYS A 127 2.79 18.02 1.65
N TYR A 128 2.92 16.74 1.98
CA TYR A 128 3.72 15.80 1.19
C TYR A 128 2.85 14.65 0.67
N SER A 129 3.26 14.04 -0.44
CA SER A 129 2.62 12.84 -0.94
C SER A 129 3.65 11.83 -1.46
N ILE A 130 3.43 10.56 -1.14
CA ILE A 130 4.22 9.42 -1.63
C ILE A 130 3.25 8.43 -2.29
N ASP A 131 3.46 8.10 -3.56
CA ASP A 131 2.82 6.94 -4.18
C ASP A 131 3.63 5.69 -3.83
N ALA A 132 3.04 4.77 -3.08
CA ALA A 132 3.70 3.62 -2.50
C ALA A 132 2.97 2.29 -2.78
N PRO A 133 2.54 1.98 -4.02
CA PRO A 133 1.83 0.72 -4.27
C PRO A 133 2.65 -0.51 -3.86
N VAL A 134 1.95 -1.59 -3.52
CA VAL A 134 2.55 -2.77 -2.87
C VAL A 134 2.41 -4.05 -3.70
N SER A 135 3.27 -5.03 -3.43
CA SER A 135 3.20 -6.41 -3.94
C SER A 135 3.44 -7.40 -2.79
N GLY A 136 2.84 -8.58 -2.85
CA GLY A 136 2.96 -9.62 -1.81
C GLY A 136 1.64 -10.20 -1.28
N GLY A 137 0.49 -9.69 -1.73
CA GLY A 137 -0.82 -10.24 -1.38
C GLY A 137 -1.20 -10.06 0.09
N ASP A 138 -2.30 -10.70 0.49
CA ASP A 138 -2.87 -10.63 1.83
C ASP A 138 -1.94 -11.24 2.88
N LEU A 139 -1.28 -12.35 2.56
CA LEU A 139 -0.27 -12.97 3.42
C LEU A 139 0.89 -12.02 3.68
N GLY A 140 1.43 -11.39 2.63
CA GLY A 140 2.49 -10.38 2.76
C GLY A 140 2.05 -9.19 3.61
N ALA A 141 0.79 -8.76 3.50
CA ALA A 141 0.23 -7.68 4.30
C ALA A 141 0.11 -8.06 5.79
N ARG A 142 -0.36 -9.27 6.11
CA ARG A 142 -0.45 -9.78 7.49
C ARG A 142 0.92 -9.94 8.13
N ASP A 143 1.89 -10.44 7.37
CA ASP A 143 3.24 -10.73 7.84
C ASP A 143 4.17 -9.50 7.88
N GLY A 144 3.78 -8.40 7.22
CA GLY A 144 4.64 -7.22 7.05
C GLY A 144 5.84 -7.48 6.16
N LYS A 145 5.63 -8.23 5.09
CA LYS A 145 6.66 -8.63 4.13
C LYS A 145 6.37 -8.10 2.73
N LEU A 146 5.55 -7.06 2.63
CA LEU A 146 5.21 -6.46 1.33
C LEU A 146 6.47 -5.88 0.66
N ALA A 147 6.54 -5.99 -0.66
CA ALA A 147 7.40 -5.12 -1.45
C ALA A 147 6.64 -3.81 -1.68
N ILE A 148 7.18 -2.69 -1.17
CA ILE A 148 6.57 -1.36 -1.27
C ILE A 148 7.38 -0.55 -2.28
N PHE A 149 6.73 0.03 -3.28
CA PHE A 149 7.39 0.78 -4.36
C PHE A 149 7.13 2.28 -4.19
N ALA A 150 8.03 3.01 -3.54
CA ALA A 150 7.81 4.41 -3.16
C ALA A 150 8.30 5.40 -4.23
N GLY A 151 7.42 6.25 -4.73
CA GLY A 151 7.70 7.41 -5.56
C GLY A 151 7.41 8.72 -4.80
N GLY A 152 8.28 9.72 -4.96
CA GLY A 152 8.17 11.03 -4.30
C GLY A 152 9.53 11.59 -3.90
N ASP A 153 9.55 12.43 -2.87
CA ASP A 153 10.77 12.98 -2.31
C ASP A 153 11.55 11.91 -1.52
N ALA A 154 12.81 11.66 -1.92
CA ALA A 154 13.66 10.63 -1.29
C ALA A 154 13.80 10.83 0.22
N GLU A 155 13.94 12.07 0.67
CA GLU A 155 14.10 12.39 2.09
C GLU A 155 12.81 12.18 2.89
N VAL A 156 11.63 12.39 2.27
CA VAL A 156 10.34 12.09 2.91
C VAL A 156 10.15 10.58 3.02
N VAL A 157 10.52 9.81 1.98
CA VAL A 157 10.50 8.34 2.03
C VAL A 157 11.40 7.81 3.13
N GLU A 158 12.62 8.35 3.27
CA GLU A 158 13.55 7.97 4.33
C GLU A 158 13.02 8.34 5.73
N TRP A 159 12.45 9.53 5.88
CA TRP A 159 11.84 9.96 7.14
C TRP A 159 10.67 9.06 7.57
N LEU A 160 9.90 8.53 6.61
CA LEU A 160 8.79 7.60 6.84
C LEU A 160 9.22 6.13 7.04
N LYS A 161 10.52 5.82 6.93
CA LYS A 161 11.05 4.46 7.03
C LYS A 161 10.54 3.67 8.25
N PRO A 162 10.38 4.23 9.46
CA PRO A 162 9.86 3.47 10.60
C PRO A 162 8.43 2.94 10.40
N LEU A 163 7.60 3.60 9.59
CA LEU A 163 6.27 3.09 9.23
C LEU A 163 6.38 2.02 8.15
N PHE A 164 7.21 2.24 7.13
CA PHE A 164 7.39 1.28 6.05
C PHE A 164 7.97 -0.05 6.54
N ASP A 165 8.96 -0.03 7.43
CA ASP A 165 9.59 -1.22 8.00
C ASP A 165 8.61 -2.14 8.74
N ILE A 166 7.48 -1.59 9.23
CA ILE A 166 6.40 -2.38 9.85
C ILE A 166 5.60 -3.13 8.78
N LEU A 167 5.40 -2.52 7.62
CA LEU A 167 4.54 -3.01 6.55
C LEU A 167 5.28 -3.90 5.55
N GLY A 168 6.59 -3.69 5.38
CA GLY A 168 7.40 -4.44 4.43
C GLY A 168 8.72 -3.75 4.09
N LYS A 169 9.28 -4.15 2.94
CA LYS A 169 10.51 -3.57 2.41
C LYS A 169 10.18 -2.44 1.43
N VAL A 170 10.51 -1.21 1.82
CA VAL A 170 10.43 -0.05 0.92
C VAL A 170 11.56 -0.05 -0.10
N ASN A 171 11.21 0.23 -1.35
CA ASN A 171 12.12 0.38 -2.48
C ASN A 171 11.82 1.74 -3.12
N TYR A 172 12.78 2.65 -3.04
CA TYR A 172 12.63 3.98 -3.64
C TYR A 172 12.76 3.89 -5.17
N MET A 173 11.77 4.42 -5.88
CA MET A 173 11.65 4.34 -7.34
C MET A 173 11.93 5.67 -8.06
N GLY A 174 12.18 6.75 -7.31
CA GLY A 174 12.40 8.08 -7.83
C GLY A 174 11.24 9.03 -7.51
N SER A 175 11.05 10.04 -8.36
CA SER A 175 10.05 11.10 -8.16
C SER A 175 8.60 10.59 -8.16
N ALA A 176 7.66 11.47 -7.85
CA ALA A 176 6.23 11.15 -7.84
C ALA A 176 5.75 10.44 -9.13
N GLY A 177 4.92 9.42 -8.95
CA GLY A 177 4.39 8.53 -9.97
C GLY A 177 5.32 7.38 -10.37
N LYS A 178 6.58 7.37 -9.94
CA LYS A 178 7.51 6.26 -10.25
C LYS A 178 7.18 4.99 -9.47
N GLY A 179 6.59 5.09 -8.27
CA GLY A 179 6.06 3.94 -7.54
C GLY A 179 4.96 3.23 -8.34
N GLN A 180 3.98 3.99 -8.84
CA GLN A 180 2.93 3.48 -9.73
C GLN A 180 3.48 2.90 -11.03
N SER A 181 4.45 3.57 -11.68
CA SER A 181 5.09 3.02 -12.87
C SER A 181 5.79 1.68 -12.59
N CYS A 182 6.48 1.56 -11.45
CA CYS A 182 7.07 0.31 -11.02
C CYS A 182 6.01 -0.77 -10.78
N LYS A 183 4.89 -0.44 -10.11
CA LYS A 183 3.80 -1.38 -9.89
C LYS A 183 3.19 -1.89 -11.19
N ILE A 184 3.00 -1.02 -12.18
CA ILE A 184 2.51 -1.41 -13.51
C ILE A 184 3.50 -2.38 -14.17
N ALA A 185 4.80 -2.07 -14.17
CA ALA A 185 5.83 -2.96 -14.69
C ALA A 185 5.84 -4.33 -13.96
N ASN A 186 5.70 -4.32 -12.63
CA ASN A 186 5.55 -5.54 -11.83
C ASN A 186 4.34 -6.37 -12.27
N GLN A 187 3.18 -5.75 -12.50
CA GLN A 187 1.98 -6.49 -12.94
C GLN A 187 2.11 -7.04 -14.37
N ILE A 188 2.87 -6.37 -15.26
CA ILE A 188 3.19 -6.91 -16.58
C ILE A 188 4.03 -8.17 -16.46
N VAL A 189 5.05 -8.17 -15.58
CA VAL A 189 5.87 -9.36 -15.31
C VAL A 189 5.02 -10.49 -14.72
N VAL A 190 4.19 -10.20 -13.72
CA VAL A 190 3.27 -11.20 -13.11
C VAL A 190 2.35 -11.82 -14.18
N GLY A 191 1.74 -11.00 -15.02
CA GLY A 191 0.87 -11.47 -16.09
C GLY A 191 1.61 -12.34 -17.11
N GLY A 192 2.80 -11.92 -17.54
CA GLY A 192 3.64 -12.71 -18.45
C GLY A 192 4.04 -14.06 -17.87
N SER A 193 4.43 -14.11 -16.60
CA SER A 193 4.76 -15.37 -15.91
C SER A 193 3.56 -16.30 -15.83
N LEU A 194 2.36 -15.78 -15.53
CA LEU A 194 1.14 -16.59 -15.47
C LEU A 194 0.78 -17.19 -16.83
N VAL A 195 0.92 -16.42 -17.91
CA VAL A 195 0.72 -16.94 -19.28
C VAL A 195 1.72 -18.05 -19.59
N GLY A 196 3.01 -17.82 -19.31
CA GLY A 196 4.06 -18.83 -19.54
C GLY A 196 3.83 -20.12 -18.74
N LEU A 197 3.42 -20.01 -17.47
CA LEU A 197 3.06 -21.16 -16.64
C LEU A 197 1.86 -21.91 -17.22
N SER A 198 0.82 -21.18 -17.64
CA SER A 198 -0.39 -21.76 -18.22
C SER A 198 -0.09 -22.54 -19.50
N GLU A 199 0.70 -21.96 -20.40
CA GLU A 199 1.13 -22.64 -21.63
C GLU A 199 2.00 -23.87 -21.33
N GLY A 200 2.92 -23.74 -20.36
CA GLY A 200 3.76 -24.85 -19.90
C GLY A 200 2.94 -26.02 -19.36
N LEU A 201 1.90 -25.74 -18.56
CA LEU A 201 1.00 -26.77 -18.01
C LEU A 201 0.18 -27.48 -19.10
N VAL A 202 -0.38 -26.72 -20.05
CA VAL A 202 -1.12 -27.31 -21.18
C VAL A 202 -0.20 -28.15 -22.07
N PHE A 203 1.03 -27.70 -22.30
CA PHE A 203 2.02 -28.48 -23.04
C PHE A 203 2.39 -29.76 -22.29
N ALA A 204 2.69 -29.67 -20.99
CA ALA A 204 3.03 -30.81 -20.15
C ALA A 204 1.93 -31.89 -20.20
N GLU A 205 0.67 -31.49 -20.05
CA GLU A 205 -0.48 -32.40 -20.18
C GLU A 205 -0.55 -33.05 -21.56
N LYS A 206 -0.42 -32.27 -22.65
CA LYS A 206 -0.44 -32.81 -24.02
C LYS A 206 0.74 -33.73 -24.33
N ALA A 207 1.88 -33.52 -23.66
CA ALA A 207 3.04 -34.38 -23.73
C ALA A 207 2.92 -35.65 -22.86
N GLY A 208 1.81 -35.81 -22.13
CA GLY A 208 1.56 -36.96 -21.26
C GLY A 208 2.24 -36.89 -19.89
N LEU A 209 2.68 -35.70 -19.47
CA LEU A 209 3.21 -35.47 -18.13
C LEU A 209 2.09 -35.29 -17.12
N ASP A 210 2.35 -35.75 -15.89
CA ASP A 210 1.56 -35.42 -14.72
C ASP A 210 1.81 -33.96 -14.32
N LYS A 211 0.74 -33.17 -14.18
CA LYS A 211 0.83 -31.72 -13.93
C LYS A 211 1.49 -31.41 -12.59
N ASP A 212 1.16 -32.16 -11.55
CA ASP A 212 1.67 -31.92 -10.18
C ASP A 212 3.16 -32.26 -10.10
N LYS A 213 3.57 -33.39 -10.69
CA LYS A 213 4.99 -33.74 -10.80
C LYS A 213 5.78 -32.75 -11.64
N PHE A 214 5.20 -32.25 -12.73
CA PHE A 214 5.83 -31.21 -13.53
C PHE A 214 6.04 -29.94 -12.71
N LEU A 215 4.98 -29.44 -12.04
CA LEU A 215 5.04 -28.25 -11.19
C LEU A 215 6.09 -28.40 -10.08
N GLU A 216 6.10 -29.54 -9.39
CA GLU A 216 7.08 -29.80 -8.33
C GLU A 216 8.52 -29.84 -8.87
N ALA A 217 8.73 -30.46 -10.05
CA ALA A 217 10.05 -30.53 -10.67
C ALA A 217 10.59 -29.15 -11.10
N VAL A 218 9.73 -28.26 -11.60
CA VAL A 218 10.16 -26.95 -12.11
C VAL A 218 10.25 -25.87 -11.01
N ARG A 219 9.55 -26.05 -9.88
CA ARG A 219 9.49 -25.08 -8.77
C ARG A 219 10.86 -24.69 -8.22
N GLY A 220 11.82 -25.62 -8.18
CA GLY A 220 13.19 -25.36 -7.72
C GLY A 220 14.15 -24.87 -8.82
N GLY A 221 13.71 -24.88 -10.08
CA GLY A 221 14.52 -24.54 -11.24
C GLY A 221 14.34 -23.09 -11.70
N ALA A 222 14.89 -22.77 -12.87
CA ALA A 222 14.83 -21.42 -13.44
C ALA A 222 13.40 -20.93 -13.76
N ALA A 223 12.42 -21.84 -13.83
CA ALA A 223 11.02 -21.53 -14.04
C ALA A 223 10.24 -21.30 -12.72
N GLY A 224 10.87 -21.53 -11.56
CA GLY A 224 10.22 -21.37 -10.27
C GLY A 224 9.88 -19.92 -9.94
N SER A 225 8.66 -19.69 -9.46
CA SER A 225 8.18 -18.38 -9.05
C SER A 225 7.39 -18.43 -7.73
N HIS A 226 7.39 -17.34 -6.95
CA HIS A 226 6.53 -17.26 -5.76
C HIS A 226 5.04 -17.17 -6.13
N GLY A 227 4.71 -16.88 -7.40
CA GLY A 227 3.34 -16.95 -7.93
C GLY A 227 2.81 -18.39 -8.06
N ASP A 228 3.68 -19.39 -7.94
CA ASP A 228 3.33 -20.81 -8.01
C ASP A 228 2.74 -21.33 -6.68
N GLY A 229 2.62 -20.45 -5.68
CA GLY A 229 2.02 -20.70 -4.37
C GLY A 229 0.54 -20.34 -4.28
N ILE A 230 -0.18 -20.20 -5.41
CA ILE A 230 -1.64 -20.13 -5.38
C ILE A 230 -2.14 -21.50 -4.91
N VAL A 231 -2.54 -21.58 -3.63
CA VAL A 231 -3.35 -22.67 -3.11
C VAL A 231 -4.73 -22.47 -3.74
N TRP A 232 -5.08 -23.31 -4.71
CA TRP A 232 -6.45 -23.42 -5.19
C TRP A 232 -7.21 -24.25 -4.16
N GLU A 233 -7.91 -23.60 -3.23
CA GLU A 233 -8.96 -24.30 -2.47
C GLU A 233 -10.12 -24.56 -3.45
N GLU A 234 -10.61 -25.81 -3.52
CA GLU A 234 -11.63 -26.25 -4.49
C GLU A 234 -12.98 -25.53 -4.36
N ASP A 235 -13.17 -24.71 -3.32
CA ASP A 235 -14.47 -24.11 -2.94
C ASP A 235 -14.66 -22.63 -3.36
N ASP A 236 -13.77 -22.06 -4.18
CA ASP A 236 -13.84 -20.63 -4.61
C ASP A 236 -14.56 -20.38 -5.97
N TRP A 237 -15.47 -21.26 -6.39
CA TRP A 237 -16.40 -21.06 -7.52
C TRP A 237 -17.84 -21.47 -7.17
#